data_AF-A0A1I6U280-F1
#
_entry.id   AF-A0A1I6U280-F1
#
_cell.length_a   1.000
_cell.length_b   1.000
_cell.length_c   1.000
_cell.angle_alpha   90.00
_cell.angle_beta   90.00
_cell.angle_gamma   90.00
#
_symmetry.space_group_name_H-M   'P 1'
#
loop_
_entity.id
_entity.type
_entity.pdbx_description
1 polymer ?
#
loop_
_entity_poly.entity_id
_entity_poly.type
_entity_poly.pdbx_seq_one_letter_code
_entity_poly.pdbx_strand_id
1 'polypeptide(L)'
;MIDAFKEIGEAVGNKWEHQPINHKVCLIKPLNIAVIENGYHSSSINIITNESPFKVTSCLDLTPIYNEIFTDGVYFFDKKSSTKLAPVRSVEMAAIFEIGRIILDDSEKALDIDS
;
A
#
# COMPACT_ATOMS: atom_id res chain seq x y z
N MET A 1 0.95 15.31 23.32
CA MET A 1 0.85 15.48 21.84
C MET A 1 -0.28 14.63 21.27
N ILE A 2 -0.36 13.34 21.63
CA ILE A 2 -1.49 12.47 21.26
C ILE A 2 -2.83 12.99 21.82
N ASP A 3 -2.85 13.55 23.03
CA ASP A 3 -4.09 14.05 23.65
C ASP A 3 -4.70 15.22 22.87
N ALA A 4 -3.87 16.07 22.25
CA ALA A 4 -4.36 17.18 21.44
C ALA A 4 -5.12 16.70 20.18
N PHE A 5 -4.76 15.53 19.64
CA PHE A 5 -5.49 14.93 18.52
C PHE A 5 -6.83 14.31 18.96
N LYS A 6 -6.89 13.74 20.18
CA LYS A 6 -8.12 13.12 20.72
C LYS A 6 -9.20 14.14 21.08
N GLU A 7 -8.81 15.35 21.46
CA GLU A 7 -9.69 16.38 22.03
C GLU A 7 -10.19 17.42 21.01
N ILE A 8 -9.83 17.28 19.72
CA ILE A 8 -10.20 18.24 18.67
C ILE A 8 -11.06 17.55 17.59
N GLY A 9 -12.30 18.02 17.41
CA GLY A 9 -13.22 17.56 16.35
C GLY A 9 -14.67 17.39 16.83
N GLU A 10 -15.61 17.27 15.90
CA GLU A 10 -17.05 17.12 16.20
C GLU A 10 -17.40 15.76 16.85
N ALA A 11 -16.47 14.79 16.81
CA ALA A 11 -16.67 13.43 17.30
C ALA A 11 -16.01 13.13 18.65
N VAL A 12 -15.51 14.15 19.38
CA VAL A 12 -14.90 13.94 20.71
C VAL A 12 -15.90 13.29 21.66
N GLY A 13 -15.57 12.12 22.19
CA GLY A 13 -16.43 11.31 23.06
C GLY A 13 -17.37 10.32 22.34
N ASN A 14 -17.41 10.31 21.01
CA ASN A 14 -18.16 9.33 20.22
C ASN A 14 -17.24 8.18 19.77
N LYS A 15 -17.77 6.96 19.68
CA LYS A 15 -17.03 5.82 19.11
C LYS A 15 -16.74 6.07 17.63
N TRP A 16 -15.54 5.74 17.17
CA TRP A 16 -15.26 5.80 15.75
C TRP A 16 -16.10 4.79 14.96
N GLU A 17 -16.73 5.25 13.88
CA GLU A 17 -17.47 4.42 12.95
C GLU A 17 -16.93 4.60 11.53
N HIS A 18 -16.83 3.49 10.77
CA HIS A 18 -16.41 3.56 9.38
C HIS A 18 -17.49 4.24 8.54
N GLN A 19 -17.14 5.36 7.89
CA GLN A 19 -18.00 6.08 6.96
C GLN A 19 -17.48 5.87 5.53
N PRO A 20 -18.11 5.03 4.69
CA PRO A 20 -17.57 4.63 3.39
C PRO A 20 -17.25 5.77 2.42
N ILE A 21 -18.01 6.88 2.50
CA ILE A 21 -17.80 8.06 1.64
C ILE A 21 -16.63 8.92 2.13
N ASN A 22 -16.38 8.91 3.45
CA ASN A 22 -15.40 9.76 4.11
C ASN A 22 -14.07 9.03 4.40
N HIS A 23 -14.07 7.71 4.58
CA HIS A 23 -12.90 6.90 4.94
C HIS A 23 -12.52 5.98 3.77
N LYS A 24 -11.81 6.55 2.80
CA LYS A 24 -11.32 5.84 1.61
C LYS A 24 -9.92 5.29 1.87
N VAL A 25 -9.75 3.98 1.67
CA VAL A 25 -8.50 3.26 1.86
C VAL A 25 -8.18 2.46 0.60
N CYS A 26 -7.09 2.82 -0.07
CA CYS A 26 -6.56 2.09 -1.21
C CYS A 26 -5.47 1.11 -0.74
N LEU A 27 -5.68 -0.18 -0.97
CA LEU A 27 -4.66 -1.20 -0.73
C LEU A 27 -3.79 -1.37 -1.98
N ILE A 28 -2.48 -1.20 -1.84
CA ILE A 28 -1.50 -1.45 -2.89
C ILE A 28 -0.96 -2.86 -2.73
N LYS A 29 -1.33 -3.76 -3.65
CA LYS A 29 -0.80 -5.12 -3.73
C LYS A 29 0.33 -5.20 -4.73
N PRO A 30 1.30 -6.11 -4.53
CA PRO A 30 1.55 -7.00 -3.38
C PRO A 30 2.26 -6.34 -2.18
N LEU A 31 2.57 -5.04 -2.24
CA LEU A 31 3.31 -4.33 -1.17
C LEU A 31 2.64 -4.37 0.20
N ASN A 32 1.34 -4.67 0.27
CA ASN A 32 0.54 -4.68 1.48
C ASN A 32 0.55 -3.33 2.21
N ILE A 33 0.64 -2.25 1.43
CA ILE A 33 0.57 -0.87 1.93
C ILE A 33 -0.86 -0.36 1.72
N ALA A 34 -1.49 0.08 2.80
CA ALA A 34 -2.79 0.75 2.73
C ALA A 34 -2.59 2.27 2.82
N VAL A 35 -3.13 2.99 1.83
CA VAL A 35 -3.10 4.46 1.75
C VAL A 35 -4.48 5.00 2.07
N ILE A 36 -4.56 5.87 3.08
CA ILE A 36 -5.79 6.62 3.38
C ILE A 36 -5.87 7.79 2.39
N GLU A 37 -6.96 7.88 1.64
CA GLU A 37 -7.18 8.92 0.61
C GLU A 37 -8.14 10.01 1.10
N ASN A 38 -8.94 9.73 2.14
CA ASN A 38 -9.87 10.69 2.74
C ASN A 38 -10.11 10.36 4.21
N GLY A 39 -10.54 11.36 5.00
CA GLY A 39 -10.85 11.19 6.41
C GLY A 39 -9.62 10.96 7.28
N TYR A 40 -8.52 11.66 6.97
CA TYR A 40 -7.22 11.50 7.63
C TYR A 40 -7.31 11.62 9.15
N HIS A 41 -7.96 12.66 9.67
CA HIS A 41 -7.99 12.92 11.11
C HIS A 41 -8.72 11.81 11.89
N SER A 42 -9.94 11.48 11.49
CA SER A 42 -10.72 10.40 12.11
C SER A 42 -10.03 9.05 11.94
N SER A 43 -9.41 8.79 10.79
CA SER A 43 -8.64 7.57 10.55
C SER A 43 -7.40 7.48 11.43
N SER A 44 -6.66 8.57 11.63
CA SER A 44 -5.50 8.60 12.53
C SER A 44 -5.89 8.28 13.97
N ILE A 45 -7.02 8.80 14.45
CA ILE A 45 -7.55 8.45 15.79
C ILE A 45 -7.82 6.96 15.87
N ASN A 46 -8.55 6.40 14.90
CA ASN A 46 -8.85 4.96 14.88
C ASN A 46 -7.59 4.08 14.83
N ILE A 47 -6.53 4.49 14.12
CA ILE A 47 -5.23 3.78 14.12
C ILE A 47 -4.58 3.84 15.51
N ILE A 48 -4.56 5.01 16.15
CA ILE A 48 -3.92 5.21 17.46
C ILE A 48 -4.68 4.46 18.56
N THR A 49 -6.02 4.50 18.53
CA THR A 49 -6.85 3.88 19.56
C THR A 49 -7.18 2.42 19.27
N ASN A 50 -6.94 1.94 18.05
CA ASN A 50 -7.29 0.61 17.56
C ASN A 50 -8.76 0.24 17.84
N GLU A 51 -9.66 1.21 17.67
CA GLU A 51 -11.07 1.06 17.99
C GLU A 51 -11.82 0.13 17.03
N SER A 52 -11.42 0.12 15.75
CA SER A 52 -12.11 -0.62 14.70
C SER A 52 -11.20 -0.97 13.52
N PRO A 53 -11.39 -2.12 12.87
CA PRO A 53 -10.67 -2.45 11.65
C PRO A 53 -11.02 -1.49 10.50
N PHE A 54 -10.03 -1.15 9.68
CA PHE A 54 -10.26 -0.44 8.42
C PHE A 54 -10.84 -1.38 7.36
N LYS A 55 -11.80 -0.86 6.59
CA LYS A 55 -12.28 -1.52 5.38
C LYS A 55 -11.55 -0.94 4.19
N VAL A 56 -10.88 -1.81 3.43
CA VAL A 56 -10.32 -1.46 2.12
C VAL A 56 -11.46 -1.09 1.19
N THR A 57 -11.37 0.08 0.57
CA THR A 57 -12.39 0.59 -0.37
C THR A 57 -11.99 0.39 -1.82
N SER A 58 -10.69 0.32 -2.10
CA SER A 58 -10.14 0.11 -3.44
C SER A 58 -8.84 -0.70 -3.35
N CYS A 59 -8.48 -1.36 -4.45
CA CYS A 59 -7.25 -2.12 -4.56
C CYS A 59 -6.51 -1.68 -5.81
N LEU A 60 -5.26 -1.24 -5.66
CA LEU A 60 -4.31 -1.05 -6.74
C LEU A 60 -3.44 -2.31 -6.81
N ASP A 61 -3.66 -3.11 -7.84
CA ASP A 61 -2.90 -4.34 -8.06
C ASP A 61 -1.75 -4.10 -9.04
N LEU A 62 -0.52 -4.16 -8.52
CA LEU A 62 0.71 -4.00 -9.31
C LEU A 62 1.22 -5.32 -9.91
N THR A 63 0.57 -6.45 -9.62
CA THR A 63 0.96 -7.78 -10.14
C THR A 63 1.22 -7.80 -11.65
N PRO A 64 0.36 -7.21 -12.51
CA PRO A 64 0.61 -7.20 -13.95
C PRO A 64 1.92 -6.49 -14.33
N ILE A 65 2.25 -5.40 -13.63
CA ILE A 65 3.46 -4.63 -13.89
C ILE A 65 4.71 -5.39 -13.42
N TYR A 66 4.64 -6.02 -12.26
CA TYR A 66 5.72 -6.85 -11.71
C TYR A 66 6.02 -8.10 -12.53
N ASN A 67 5.03 -8.63 -13.25
CA ASN A 67 5.20 -9.75 -14.16
C ASN A 67 5.92 -9.36 -15.46
N GLU A 68 5.92 -8.07 -15.81
CA GLU A 68 6.47 -7.58 -17.07
C GLU A 68 7.76 -6.77 -16.89
N ILE A 69 7.97 -6.15 -15.74
CA ILE A 69 9.05 -5.17 -15.55
C ILE A 69 9.86 -5.48 -14.30
N PHE A 70 11.18 -5.33 -14.40
CA PHE A 70 12.10 -5.30 -13.26
C PHE A 70 13.12 -4.17 -13.41
N THR A 71 13.85 -3.84 -12.35
CA THR A 71 14.92 -2.83 -12.38
C THR A 71 16.17 -3.30 -11.65
N ASP A 72 17.33 -2.87 -12.15
CA ASP A 72 18.63 -3.02 -11.48
C ASP A 72 19.00 -1.83 -10.58
N GLY A 73 18.08 -0.87 -10.41
CA GLY A 73 18.32 0.40 -9.71
C GLY A 73 18.90 1.52 -10.58
N VAL A 74 19.25 1.25 -11.84
CA VAL A 74 19.75 2.24 -12.81
C VAL A 74 18.80 2.38 -14.01
N TYR A 75 18.27 1.28 -14.52
CA TYR A 75 17.27 1.24 -15.58
C TYR A 75 16.14 0.27 -15.24
N PHE A 76 14.97 0.50 -15.84
CA PHE A 76 13.88 -0.46 -15.92
C PHE A 76 14.04 -1.30 -17.18
N PHE A 77 13.63 -2.56 -17.10
CA PHE A 77 13.77 -3.55 -18.15
C PHE A 77 12.46 -4.31 -18.35
N ASP A 78 12.16 -4.65 -19.59
CA ASP A 78 11.13 -5.64 -19.90
C ASP A 78 11.67 -7.04 -19.56
N LYS A 79 10.92 -7.81 -18.76
CA LYS A 79 11.33 -9.11 -18.21
C LYS A 79 11.47 -10.18 -19.30
N LYS A 80 10.66 -10.11 -20.36
CA LYS A 80 10.65 -11.12 -21.43
C LYS A 80 11.82 -10.96 -22.39
N SER A 81 12.12 -9.72 -22.78
CA SER A 81 13.14 -9.40 -23.78
C SER A 81 14.47 -8.91 -23.19
N SER A 82 14.50 -8.59 -21.89
CA SER A 82 15.63 -7.92 -21.22
C SER A 82 16.00 -6.57 -21.85
N THR A 83 15.07 -5.93 -22.56
CA THR A 83 15.30 -4.63 -23.21
C THR A 83 15.21 -3.50 -22.20
N LYS A 84 16.13 -2.53 -22.27
CA LYS A 84 16.08 -1.28 -21.48
C LYS A 84 14.86 -0.44 -21.89
N LEU A 85 14.03 -0.08 -20.91
CA LEU A 85 12.83 0.71 -21.11
C LEU A 85 13.07 2.20 -20.78
N ALA A 86 13.55 2.47 -19.57
CA ALA A 86 13.71 3.84 -19.07
C ALA A 86 14.77 3.92 -17.95
N PRO A 87 15.45 5.05 -17.77
CA PRO A 87 16.33 5.26 -16.62
C PRO A 87 15.52 5.40 -15.32
N VAL A 88 16.08 4.91 -14.22
CA VAL A 88 15.57 5.12 -12.86
C VAL A 88 15.75 6.59 -12.46
N ARG A 89 14.69 7.19 -11.91
CA ARG A 89 14.69 8.59 -11.45
C ARG A 89 14.83 8.75 -9.94
N SER A 90 14.48 7.72 -9.17
CA SER A 90 14.65 7.64 -7.71
C SER A 90 15.02 6.22 -7.37
N VAL A 91 16.18 6.05 -6.74
CA VAL A 91 16.70 4.76 -6.32
C VAL A 91 15.80 4.18 -5.22
N GLU A 92 15.25 5.03 -4.36
CA GLU A 92 14.33 4.66 -3.29
C GLU A 92 13.04 4.06 -3.85
N MET A 93 12.45 4.70 -4.87
CA MET A 93 11.24 4.17 -5.51
C MET A 93 11.53 2.89 -6.30
N ALA A 94 12.70 2.79 -6.94
CA ALA A 94 13.15 1.55 -7.59
C ALA A 94 13.32 0.40 -6.57
N ALA A 95 13.87 0.69 -5.39
CA ALA A 95 14.00 -0.29 -4.32
C ALA A 95 12.63 -0.77 -3.80
N ILE A 96 11.69 0.15 -3.55
CA ILE A 96 10.31 -0.20 -3.14
C ILE A 96 9.64 -1.06 -4.23
N PHE A 97 9.83 -0.70 -5.51
CA PHE A 97 9.31 -1.46 -6.64
C PHE A 97 9.82 -2.91 -6.65
N GLU A 98 11.14 -3.12 -6.53
CA GLU A 98 11.72 -4.48 -6.51
C GLU A 98 11.34 -5.25 -5.24
N ILE A 99 11.21 -4.61 -4.09
CA ILE A 99 10.70 -5.27 -2.87
C ILE A 99 9.29 -5.82 -3.13
N GLY A 100 8.41 -5.02 -3.74
CA GLY A 100 7.07 -5.48 -4.10
C GLY A 100 7.09 -6.67 -5.06
N ARG A 101 7.98 -6.63 -6.07
CA ARG A 101 8.16 -7.73 -7.03
C ARG A 101 8.65 -9.01 -6.35
N ILE A 102 9.60 -8.91 -5.42
CA ILE A 102 10.13 -10.06 -4.65
C ILE A 102 9.04 -10.66 -3.75
N ILE A 103 8.23 -9.83 -3.08
CA ILE A 103 7.10 -10.31 -2.27
C ILE A 103 6.14 -11.15 -3.12
N LEU A 104 5.85 -10.73 -4.36
CA LEU A 104 5.04 -11.52 -5.29
C LEU A 104 5.70 -12.85 -5.63
N ASP A 105 6.95 -12.84 -6.10
CA ASP A 105 7.68 -14.04 -6.50
C ASP A 105 7.75 -15.07 -5.34
N ASP A 106 7.94 -14.60 -4.09
CA ASP A 106 8.01 -15.48 -2.93
C ASP A 106 6.62 -15.99 -2.49
N SER A 107 5.57 -15.17 -2.64
CA SER A 107 4.19 -15.60 -2.35
C SER A 107 3.71 -16.66 -3.34
N GLU A 108 4.10 -16.55 -4.62
CA GLU A 108 3.78 -17.55 -5.65
C GLU A 108 4.49 -18.89 -5.36
N LYS A 109 5.78 -18.86 -5.02
CA LYS A 109 6.52 -20.07 -4.62
C LYS A 109 5.91 -20.76 -3.40
N ALA A 110 5.40 -20.00 -2.43
CA ALA A 110 4.77 -20.59 -1.25
C ALA A 110 3.50 -21.37 -1.61
N LEU A 111 2.75 -20.96 -2.64
CA LEU A 111 1.56 -21.67 -3.11
C LEU A 111 1.90 -22.95 -3.88
N ASP A 112 3.04 -22.99 -4.58
CA ASP A 112 3.50 -24.15 -5.34
C ASP A 112 4.05 -25.29 -4.47
N ILE A 113 4.40 -25.02 -3.21
CA ILE A 113 4.91 -26.04 -2.26
C ILE A 113 3.78 -26.83 -1.60
N ASP A 114 2.55 -26.28 -1.60
CA ASP A 114 1.36 -26.89 -0.99
C ASP A 114 0.44 -27.62 -2.00
N SER A 115 0.87 -27.77 -3.26
CA SER A 115 0.16 -28.43 -4.37
C SER A 115 0.80 -29.75 -4.82
#